data_AF-A0A427C7W7-F1
#
_entry.id   AF-A0A427C7W7-F1
#
_cell.length_a   1.000
_cell.length_b   1.000
_cell.length_c   1.000
_cell.angle_alpha   90.00
_cell.angle_beta   90.00
_cell.angle_gamma   90.00
#
_symmetry.space_group_name_H-M   'P 1'
#
loop_
_entity.id
_entity.type
_entity.pdbx_description
1 polymer ?
#
loop_
_entity_poly.entity_id
_entity_poly.type
_entity_poly.pdbx_seq_one_letter_code
_entity_poly.pdbx_strand_id
1 'polypeptide(L)'
;MGEGEMAQELKFDSLGTTCYGHDIFVEACQPEGGKAVVCYVEVGERPVVDQPQCGQHESLVDALDAGLRWAIARLTELRAREASYQVA
;
A
#
# COMPACT_ATOMS: atom_id res chain seq x y z
N MET A 1 -7.06 4.94 -39.14
CA MET A 1 -6.52 5.76 -38.03
C MET A 1 -7.40 5.41 -36.84
N GLY A 2 -6.92 4.48 -36.00
CA GLY A 2 -7.67 3.99 -34.84
C GLY A 2 -7.65 5.03 -33.74
N GLU A 3 -8.80 5.20 -33.12
CA GLU A 3 -9.16 6.20 -32.13
C GLU A 3 -8.14 6.30 -31.00
N GLY A 4 -7.80 7.54 -30.62
CA GLY A 4 -6.96 7.81 -29.46
C GLY A 4 -7.67 7.36 -28.20
N GLU A 5 -7.23 6.22 -27.67
CA GLU A 5 -7.33 5.95 -26.25
C GLU A 5 -6.56 7.06 -25.55
N MET A 6 -7.25 8.10 -25.07
CA MET A 6 -6.70 9.01 -24.08
C MET A 6 -6.34 8.13 -22.89
N ALA A 7 -5.07 7.71 -22.84
CA ALA A 7 -4.50 7.12 -21.64
C ALA A 7 -4.72 8.16 -20.54
N GLN A 8 -5.73 7.93 -19.71
CA GLN A 8 -5.99 8.79 -18.56
C GLN A 8 -4.67 8.89 -17.81
N GLU A 9 -4.17 10.10 -17.61
CA GLU A 9 -2.90 10.33 -16.92
C GLU A 9 -3.05 9.81 -15.48
N LEU A 10 -2.60 8.58 -15.25
CA LEU A 10 -2.54 7.97 -13.93
C LEU A 10 -1.36 8.59 -13.21
N LYS A 11 -1.62 9.28 -12.11
CA LYS A 11 -0.58 9.74 -11.19
C LYS A 11 -0.22 8.62 -10.24
N PHE A 12 1.07 8.38 -10.10
CA PHE A 12 1.61 7.40 -9.17
C PHE A 12 2.44 8.14 -8.13
N ASP A 13 2.27 7.75 -6.88
CA ASP A 13 3.08 8.25 -5.77
C ASP A 13 3.50 7.06 -4.91
N SER A 14 4.69 7.15 -4.32
CA SER A 14 5.27 6.07 -3.54
C SER A 14 5.90 6.58 -2.26
N LEU A 15 5.69 5.84 -1.19
CA LEU A 15 6.21 6.12 0.14
C LEU A 15 7.01 4.91 0.63
N GLY A 16 8.30 5.13 0.87
CA GLY A 16 9.17 4.19 1.56
C GLY A 16 9.42 4.63 2.99
N THR A 17 9.23 3.73 3.95
CA THR A 17 9.59 3.97 5.35
C THR A 17 9.99 2.66 6.03
N THR A 18 10.74 2.72 7.12
CA THR A 18 11.18 1.53 7.85
C THR A 18 10.50 1.50 9.21
N CYS A 19 9.81 0.40 9.54
CA CYS A 19 9.09 0.23 10.81
C CYS A 19 9.43 -1.13 11.44
N TYR A 20 9.70 -1.15 12.75
CA TYR A 20 10.09 -2.37 13.49
C TYR A 20 11.29 -3.16 12.90
N GLY A 21 12.16 -2.49 12.14
CA GLY A 21 13.27 -3.13 11.42
C GLY A 21 12.87 -3.82 10.12
N HIS A 22 11.64 -3.60 9.64
CA HIS A 22 11.15 -4.04 8.34
C HIS A 22 10.92 -2.83 7.43
N ASP A 23 11.40 -2.90 6.20
CA ASP A 23 11.13 -1.88 5.20
C ASP A 23 9.69 -2.00 4.68
N ILE A 24 8.99 -0.88 4.66
CA ILE A 24 7.63 -0.74 4.15
C ILE A 24 7.70 0.14 2.91
N PHE A 25 7.16 -0.37 1.81
CA PHE A 25 6.98 0.40 0.59
C PHE A 25 5.49 0.40 0.23
N VAL A 26 4.94 1.58 -0.01
CA VAL A 26 3.53 1.77 -0.38
C VAL A 26 3.50 2.54 -1.68
N GLU A 27 2.75 2.06 -2.65
CA GLU A 27 2.49 2.74 -3.90
C GLU A 27 1.00 3.00 -4.05
N ALA A 28 0.66 4.25 -4.35
CA ALA A 28 -0.69 4.69 -4.64
C ALA A 28 -0.79 5.21 -6.07
N CYS A 29 -1.96 5.02 -6.65
CA CYS A 29 -2.27 5.40 -8.02
C CYS A 29 -3.60 6.18 -8.02
N GLN A 30 -3.64 7.31 -8.72
CA GLN A 30 -4.80 8.18 -8.83
C GLN A 30 -5.05 8.53 -10.30
N PRO A 31 -6.19 8.12 -10.88
CA PRO A 31 -6.58 8.58 -12.21
C PRO A 31 -6.98 10.06 -12.16
N GLU A 32 -6.70 10.79 -13.24
CA GLU A 32 -7.05 12.21 -13.34
C GLU A 32 -8.57 12.43 -13.22
N GLY A 33 -8.98 13.19 -12.20
CA GLY A 33 -10.40 13.41 -11.87
C GLY A 33 -11.07 12.28 -11.10
N GLY A 34 -10.33 11.25 -10.67
CA GLY A 34 -10.83 10.14 -9.86
C GLY A 34 -10.18 10.04 -8.48
N LYS A 35 -10.53 8.95 -7.78
CA LYS A 35 -10.06 8.68 -6.42
C LYS A 35 -8.74 7.91 -6.43
N ALA A 36 -7.86 8.24 -5.50
CA ALA A 36 -6.61 7.54 -5.28
C ALA A 36 -6.87 6.17 -4.65
N VAL A 37 -6.13 5.16 -5.07
CA VAL A 37 -6.17 3.81 -4.51
C VAL A 37 -4.76 3.33 -4.25
N VAL A 38 -4.62 2.46 -3.25
CA VAL A 38 -3.32 1.82 -2.99
C VAL A 38 -3.16 0.69 -3.99
N CYS A 39 -2.18 0.83 -4.87
CA CYS A 39 -1.89 -0.13 -5.92
C CYS A 39 -1.02 -1.28 -5.38
N TYR A 40 -0.04 -0.97 -4.53
CA TYR A 40 0.95 -1.94 -4.06
C TYR A 40 1.42 -1.62 -2.64
N VAL A 41 1.63 -2.67 -1.83
CA VAL A 41 2.27 -2.56 -0.51
C VAL A 41 3.23 -3.72 -0.34
N GLU A 42 4.47 -3.38 0.03
CA GLU A 42 5.52 -4.32 0.36
C GLU A 42 5.98 -4.10 1.79
N VAL A 43 6.24 -5.19 2.51
CA VAL A 43 6.54 -5.18 3.95
C VAL A 43 7.60 -6.22 4.26
N GLY A 44 8.85 -5.80 4.38
CA GLY A 44 10.01 -6.63 4.69
C GLY A 44 10.36 -7.63 3.58
N GLU A 45 11.10 -8.70 3.93
CA GLU A 45 11.59 -9.72 2.98
C GLU A 45 10.50 -10.58 2.32
N ARG A 46 9.24 -10.44 2.72
CA ARG A 46 8.11 -11.12 2.08
C ARG A 46 7.13 -10.05 1.61
N PRO A 47 6.89 -9.90 0.30
CA PRO A 47 5.85 -8.99 -0.18
C PRO A 47 4.50 -9.45 0.39
N VAL A 48 3.99 -8.74 1.39
CA VAL A 48 2.71 -9.02 2.01
C VAL A 48 1.64 -8.28 1.22
N VAL A 49 1.15 -8.97 0.19
CA VAL A 49 -0.20 -8.85 -0.38
C VAL A 49 -0.39 -7.92 -1.58
N ASP A 50 -0.86 -8.60 -2.63
CA ASP A 50 -1.71 -8.20 -3.76
C ASP A 50 -2.86 -7.28 -3.31
N GLN A 51 -2.79 -5.99 -3.67
CA GLN A 51 -3.84 -4.97 -3.49
C GLN A 51 -4.46 -4.90 -2.08
N PRO A 52 -3.88 -4.11 -1.15
CA PRO A 52 -4.52 -3.89 0.12
C PRO A 52 -5.90 -3.24 -0.10
N GLN A 53 -6.92 -3.78 0.56
CA GLN A 53 -8.28 -3.24 0.53
C GLN A 53 -8.39 -1.95 1.37
N CYS A 54 -7.52 -0.97 1.11
CA CYS A 54 -7.53 0.33 1.76
C CYS A 54 -8.71 1.20 1.31
N GLY A 55 -9.37 0.82 0.22
CA GLY A 55 -10.51 1.54 -0.34
C GLY A 55 -10.07 2.63 -1.31
N GLN A 56 -10.98 3.56 -1.58
CA GLN A 56 -10.75 4.70 -2.46
C GLN A 56 -10.65 5.98 -1.62
N HIS A 57 -9.60 6.76 -1.87
CA HIS A 57 -9.25 7.97 -1.14
C HIS A 57 -9.34 9.21 -2.03
N GLU A 58 -9.51 10.38 -1.43
CA GLU A 58 -9.61 11.64 -2.19
C GLU A 58 -8.26 12.08 -2.80
N SER A 59 -7.16 11.74 -2.13
CA SER A 59 -5.80 12.12 -2.56
C SER A 59 -4.82 10.94 -2.49
N LEU A 60 -3.75 11.00 -3.29
CA LEU A 60 -2.63 10.05 -3.21
C LEU A 60 -2.04 9.96 -1.80
N VAL A 61 -1.90 11.09 -1.11
CA VAL A 61 -1.39 11.13 0.26
C VAL A 61 -2.28 10.35 1.24
N ASP A 62 -3.60 10.47 1.14
CA ASP A 62 -4.54 9.71 1.97
C ASP A 62 -4.47 8.21 1.66
N ALA A 63 -4.31 7.84 0.39
CA ALA A 63 -4.10 6.45 0.00
C ALA A 63 -2.78 5.91 0.56
N LEU A 64 -1.68 6.66 0.45
CA LEU A 64 -0.39 6.28 1.01
C LEU A 64 -0.46 6.13 2.53
N ASP A 65 -1.10 7.06 3.25
CA ASP A 65 -1.29 6.96 4.70
C ASP A 65 -2.11 5.72 5.08
N ALA A 66 -3.18 5.44 4.34
CA ALA A 66 -4.00 4.24 4.56
C ALA A 66 -3.23 2.94 4.29
N GLY A 67 -2.44 2.89 3.22
CA GLY A 67 -1.56 1.76 2.90
C GLY A 67 -0.49 1.56 3.97
N LEU A 68 0.10 2.65 4.48
CA LEU A 68 1.09 2.60 5.56
C LEU A 68 0.47 2.10 6.86
N ARG A 69 -0.71 2.61 7.25
CA ARG A 69 -1.43 2.12 8.43
C ARG A 69 -1.75 0.63 8.32
N TRP A 70 -2.17 0.19 7.13
CA TRP A 70 -2.44 -1.22 6.87
C TRP A 70 -1.17 -2.06 7.03
N ALA A 71 -0.04 -1.63 6.45
CA ALA A 71 1.24 -2.31 6.58
C ALA A 71 1.71 -2.41 8.05
N ILE A 72 1.61 -1.31 8.81
CA ILE A 72 1.97 -1.27 10.23
C ILE A 72 1.07 -2.18 11.07
N ALA A 73 -0.25 -2.15 10.83
CA ALA A 73 -1.18 -3.05 11.51
C ALA A 73 -0.81 -4.51 11.22
N ARG A 74 -0.49 -4.83 9.96
CA ARG A 74 -0.10 -6.18 9.55
C ARG A 74 1.21 -6.65 10.18
N LEU A 75 2.22 -5.77 10.24
CA LEU A 75 3.47 -6.04 10.97
C LEU A 75 3.19 -6.33 12.45
N THR A 76 2.32 -5.55 13.07
CA THR A 76 1.93 -5.72 14.47
C THR A 76 1.26 -7.07 14.70
N GLU A 77 0.35 -7.49 13.81
CA GLU A 77 -0.28 -8.81 13.84
C GLU A 77 0.73 -9.95 13.65
N LEU A 78 1.65 -9.83 12.68
CA LEU A 78 2.68 -10.85 12.42
C LEU A 78 3.56 -11.03 13.65
N ARG A 79 4.02 -9.93 14.25
CA ARG A 79 4.81 -9.92 15.49
C ARG A 79 4.05 -10.54 16.66
N ALA A 80 2.75 -10.24 16.79
CA ALA A 80 1.91 -10.82 17.83
C ALA A 80 1.75 -12.34 17.66
N ARG A 81 1.65 -12.83 16.41
CA ARG A 81 1.59 -14.27 16.10
C ARG A 81 2.92 -14.98 16.37
N GLU A 82 4.05 -14.36 16.05
CA GLU A 82 5.37 -14.89 16.37
C GLU A 82 5.59 -14.98 17.89
N ALA A 83 5.17 -13.97 18.65
CA ALA A 83 5.23 -13.99 20.11
C ALA A 83 4.32 -15.07 20.72
N SER A 84 3.17 -15.36 20.08
CA SER A 84 2.24 -16.40 20.52
C SER A 84 2.74 -17.83 20.25
N TYR A 85 3.67 -18.01 19.31
CA TYR A 85 4.22 -19.32 18.94
C TYR A 85 5.38 -19.76 19.85
N GLN A 86 6.01 -18.85 20.60
CA GLN A 86 7.13 -19.17 21.50
C GLN A 86 6.70 -19.67 22.89
N VAL A 87 5.41 -19.89 23.14
CA VAL A 87 4.88 -20.28 24.45
C VAL A 87 4.24 -21.68 24.49
N ALA A 88 4.52 -22.54 23.50
CA ALA A 88 4.06 -23.93 23.44
C ALA A 88 5.18 -24.92 23.78
#